data_AF-A0A832TRX6-F1
#
_entry.id   AF-A0A832TRX6-F1
#
_cell.length_a   1.000
_cell.length_b   1.000
_cell.length_c   1.000
_cell.angle_alpha   90.00
_cell.angle_beta   90.00
_cell.angle_gamma   90.00
#
_symmetry.space_group_name_H-M   'P 1'
#
loop_
_entity.id
_entity.type
_entity.pdbx_description
1 polymer ?
#
loop_
_entity_poly.entity_id
_entity_poly.type
_entity_poly.pdbx_seq_one_letter_code
_entity_poly.pdbx_strand_id
1 'polypeptide(L)'
;MLAIKKIITSLVIFSLIMPCFLVSSVWASGGAVKDSAICDKDGTVLINVLANDNTELKYLGPISQPKHGTAIIENGMIRYTPDPNWSGIDTFTYSVPLNDENIDKFCIDTGHYYDFVSGTFTWGDANVNASALSLYGLKGYLVTITSQEENEFIVENELVSEEDSAWMGATDDPLVTDDTDDNWYWVTGPEAGTKFFYGRYPNIGPECYIYCNWATGEPNGSGGEESYGEFYFSGFWNDAVEDHEATDGYIVEYGGMPNDVSTLPTATVTVAVLNNSKLAIHAELKSAYNNRLKTVNSLQTQILNKLPADCKQSGVSSAGCSVPDNVKSMWTQAEQYIQNAKKTGNVIKAVNDLKKAKELLEQILSKI
;
A
#
# COMPACT_ATOMS: atom_id res chain seq x y z
N MET A 1 42.17 62.91 -8.92
CA MET A 1 41.25 63.00 -10.08
C MET A 1 40.06 62.12 -9.79
N LEU A 2 38.86 62.73 -9.81
CA LEU A 2 37.50 62.25 -10.13
C LEU A 2 37.00 60.89 -9.55
N ALA A 3 35.97 60.86 -8.67
CA ALA A 3 34.49 61.00 -8.86
C ALA A 3 33.80 59.62 -9.06
N ILE A 4 32.97 59.08 -8.15
CA ILE A 4 31.56 59.37 -7.75
C ILE A 4 30.47 59.06 -8.83
N LYS A 5 29.45 58.26 -8.44
CA LYS A 5 28.04 58.08 -8.97
C LYS A 5 27.84 57.20 -10.24
N LYS A 6 26.75 56.43 -10.50
CA LYS A 6 25.43 56.07 -9.88
C LYS A 6 24.65 55.08 -10.82
N ILE A 7 23.57 54.44 -10.30
CA ILE A 7 22.25 54.04 -10.95
C ILE A 7 22.21 52.75 -11.81
N ILE A 8 21.54 51.66 -11.38
CA ILE A 8 20.12 51.17 -11.55
C ILE A 8 19.68 50.94 -13.02
N THR A 9 19.12 49.75 -13.33
CA THR A 9 17.78 49.45 -13.94
C THR A 9 17.77 48.28 -14.95
N SER A 10 17.04 47.20 -14.60
CA SER A 10 16.11 46.35 -15.41
C SER A 10 16.53 45.73 -16.76
N LEU A 11 16.29 44.42 -16.95
CA LEU A 11 15.19 43.92 -17.83
C LEU A 11 14.99 42.39 -17.76
N VAL A 12 13.72 42.01 -17.67
CA VAL A 12 13.13 40.67 -17.85
C VAL A 12 13.15 40.29 -19.35
N ILE A 13 13.22 38.97 -19.65
CA ILE A 13 12.41 38.22 -20.65
C ILE A 13 13.19 37.00 -21.18
N PHE A 14 12.66 35.79 -20.93
CA PHE A 14 12.59 34.56 -21.76
C PHE A 14 12.21 33.44 -20.76
N SER A 15 11.19 32.60 -20.89
CA SER A 15 10.33 32.24 -22.01
C SER A 15 9.03 31.65 -21.45
N LEU A 16 7.91 32.14 -21.99
CA LEU A 16 6.56 31.65 -21.79
C LEU A 16 6.32 30.47 -22.74
N ILE A 17 6.80 29.27 -22.42
CA ILE A 17 6.33 28.00 -23.01
C ILE A 17 6.46 26.89 -21.97
N MET A 18 5.45 26.74 -21.11
CA MET A 18 5.13 25.42 -20.55
C MET A 18 3.64 25.18 -20.76
N PRO A 19 3.23 24.90 -22.01
CA PRO A 19 1.88 24.47 -22.28
C PRO A 19 1.72 23.08 -21.68
N CYS A 20 0.68 22.93 -20.86
CA CYS A 20 -0.08 21.70 -20.74
C CYS A 20 0.74 20.41 -20.49
N PHE A 21 1.25 20.24 -19.28
CA PHE A 21 1.61 18.92 -18.73
C PHE A 21 1.14 18.80 -17.27
N LEU A 22 -0.17 18.98 -17.04
CA LEU A 22 -0.81 18.54 -15.79
C LEU A 22 -1.92 17.52 -16.02
N VAL A 23 -2.12 17.08 -17.27
CA VAL A 23 -3.12 16.04 -17.60
C VAL A 23 -2.45 14.73 -18.03
N SER A 24 -1.14 14.53 -17.83
CA SER A 24 -0.48 13.27 -18.24
C SER A 24 -0.01 12.38 -17.09
N SER A 25 0.29 12.92 -15.90
CA SER A 25 0.83 12.10 -14.81
C SER A 25 -0.24 11.29 -14.09
N VAL A 26 -1.46 11.82 -13.94
CA VAL A 26 -2.57 11.14 -13.25
C VAL A 26 -3.13 9.97 -14.08
N TRP A 27 -3.10 10.08 -15.41
CA TRP A 27 -3.55 9.00 -16.30
C TRP A 27 -2.51 7.88 -16.42
N ALA A 28 -1.22 8.19 -16.23
CA ALA A 28 -0.16 7.19 -16.22
C ALA A 28 -0.15 6.33 -14.93
N SER A 29 -0.59 6.89 -13.80
CA SER A 29 -0.72 6.18 -12.52
C SER A 29 -2.08 5.52 -12.31
N GLY A 30 -2.96 5.52 -13.33
CA GLY A 30 -4.30 4.93 -13.21
C GLY A 30 -5.19 5.60 -12.16
N GLY A 31 -4.93 6.87 -11.81
CA GLY A 31 -5.69 7.62 -10.81
C GLY A 31 -5.12 7.61 -9.39
N ALA A 32 -4.06 6.85 -9.11
CA ALA A 32 -3.31 6.93 -7.87
C ALA A 32 -2.40 8.19 -7.88
N VAL A 33 -2.31 8.93 -6.77
CA VAL A 33 -1.65 10.24 -6.70
C VAL A 33 -0.63 10.24 -5.58
N LYS A 34 0.57 10.78 -5.84
CA LYS A 34 1.66 10.82 -4.86
C LYS A 34 1.27 11.46 -3.53
N ASP A 35 1.75 10.87 -2.46
CA ASP A 35 1.51 11.29 -1.08
C ASP A 35 2.76 11.79 -0.38
N SER A 36 2.57 12.52 0.72
CA SER A 36 3.65 12.83 1.62
C SER A 36 3.22 12.93 3.08
N ALA A 37 4.11 12.53 3.99
CA ALA A 37 3.91 12.59 5.43
C ALA A 37 5.15 13.12 6.16
N ILE A 38 4.96 13.55 7.41
CA ILE A 38 6.05 13.84 8.35
C ILE A 38 5.91 12.88 9.53
N CYS A 39 7.03 12.35 9.97
CA CYS A 39 7.14 11.50 11.14
C CYS A 39 8.29 12.02 12.02
N ASP A 40 8.14 11.95 13.34
CA ASP A 40 9.25 12.19 14.27
C ASP A 40 10.11 10.92 14.35
N LYS A 41 11.43 11.06 14.56
CA LYS A 41 12.34 9.94 14.80
C LYS A 41 11.80 9.08 15.96
N ASP A 42 11.89 7.76 15.83
CA ASP A 42 11.32 6.80 16.80
C ASP A 42 9.79 6.91 17.01
N GLY A 43 9.10 7.65 16.15
CA GLY A 43 7.64 7.80 16.16
C GLY A 43 6.96 6.88 15.14
N THR A 44 5.68 7.16 14.87
CA THR A 44 4.94 6.52 13.79
C THR A 44 3.95 7.53 13.19
N VAL A 45 3.55 7.32 11.94
CA VAL A 45 2.51 8.12 11.28
C VAL A 45 1.54 7.19 10.54
N LEU A 46 0.23 7.49 10.62
CA LEU A 46 -0.81 6.83 9.83
C LEU A 46 -1.17 7.72 8.64
N ILE A 47 -1.11 7.17 7.42
CA ILE A 47 -1.24 7.90 6.17
C ILE A 47 -2.46 7.36 5.41
N ASN A 48 -3.43 8.24 5.12
CA ASN A 48 -4.54 7.93 4.24
C ASN A 48 -4.18 8.33 2.80
N VAL A 49 -3.55 7.41 2.07
CA VAL A 49 -3.06 7.65 0.69
C VAL A 49 -4.19 7.76 -0.34
N LEU A 50 -5.32 7.11 -0.10
CA LEU A 50 -6.49 7.18 -1.00
C LEU A 50 -7.21 8.53 -0.94
N ALA A 51 -6.87 9.42 0.01
CA ALA A 51 -7.59 10.67 0.25
C ALA A 51 -7.48 11.72 -0.88
N ASN A 52 -6.51 11.56 -1.79
CA ASN A 52 -6.25 12.41 -2.96
C ASN A 52 -6.31 11.63 -4.28
N ASP A 53 -6.71 10.37 -4.24
CA ASP A 53 -6.82 9.52 -5.40
C ASP A 53 -8.18 9.68 -6.08
N ASN A 54 -8.31 9.10 -7.29
CA ASN A 54 -9.61 8.99 -7.97
C ASN A 54 -10.61 8.26 -7.05
N THR A 55 -11.84 8.78 -6.95
CA THR A 55 -12.88 8.26 -6.04
C THR A 55 -13.33 6.82 -6.33
N GLU A 56 -12.96 6.27 -7.48
CA GLU A 56 -13.19 4.86 -7.83
C GLU A 56 -12.19 3.92 -7.15
N LEU A 57 -11.04 4.44 -6.68
CA LEU A 57 -10.01 3.70 -5.97
C LEU A 57 -10.30 3.66 -4.47
N LYS A 58 -10.64 2.47 -3.94
CA LYS A 58 -11.17 2.31 -2.57
C LYS A 58 -10.37 1.38 -1.67
N TYR A 59 -9.51 0.55 -2.23
CA TYR A 59 -8.83 -0.53 -1.50
C TYR A 59 -7.33 -0.43 -1.75
N LEU A 60 -6.51 -0.79 -0.76
CA LEU A 60 -5.07 -0.87 -0.93
C LEU A 60 -4.69 -2.25 -1.43
N GLY A 61 -3.78 -2.30 -2.40
CA GLY A 61 -3.09 -3.51 -2.83
C GLY A 61 -1.65 -3.53 -2.30
N PRO A 62 -0.75 -4.23 -3.01
CA PRO A 62 0.65 -4.41 -2.60
C PRO A 62 1.37 -3.08 -2.32
N ILE A 63 2.18 -3.07 -1.26
CA ILE A 63 3.08 -1.97 -0.90
C ILE A 63 4.54 -2.41 -0.97
N SER A 64 5.44 -1.52 -1.38
CA SER A 64 6.87 -1.76 -1.24
C SER A 64 7.32 -1.39 0.17
N GLN A 65 8.32 -2.09 0.71
CA GLN A 65 8.96 -1.60 1.93
C GLN A 65 9.85 -0.38 1.65
N PRO A 66 9.86 0.62 2.53
CA PRO A 66 10.78 1.74 2.45
C PRO A 66 12.21 1.30 2.84
N LYS A 67 13.21 2.15 2.62
CA LYS A 67 14.62 1.77 2.86
C LYS A 67 15.05 1.91 4.32
N HIS A 68 14.40 2.80 5.07
CA HIS A 68 14.79 3.22 6.41
C HIS A 68 13.61 3.22 7.39
N GLY A 69 12.73 2.22 7.24
CA GLY A 69 11.60 1.98 8.11
C GLY A 69 10.77 0.81 7.62
N THR A 70 9.58 0.69 8.20
CA THR A 70 8.55 -0.27 7.80
C THR A 70 7.29 0.47 7.39
N ALA A 71 6.63 -0.05 6.35
CA ALA A 71 5.30 0.36 5.94
C ALA A 71 4.37 -0.86 6.06
N ILE A 72 3.24 -0.69 6.74
CA ILE A 72 2.25 -1.75 6.97
C ILE A 72 0.87 -1.17 6.69
N ILE A 73 0.03 -1.93 5.99
CA ILE A 73 -1.37 -1.54 5.81
C ILE A 73 -2.14 -1.93 7.07
N GLU A 74 -2.91 -1.00 7.63
CA GLU A 74 -3.85 -1.30 8.71
C GLU A 74 -5.11 -0.45 8.54
N ASN A 75 -6.28 -1.06 8.74
CA ASN A 75 -7.57 -0.36 8.67
C ASN A 75 -7.75 0.50 7.40
N GLY A 76 -7.25 0.03 6.25
CA GLY A 76 -7.31 0.74 4.97
C GLY A 76 -6.40 1.97 4.86
N MET A 77 -5.43 2.13 5.76
CA MET A 77 -4.42 3.18 5.75
C MET A 77 -3.02 2.57 5.84
N ILE A 78 -1.98 3.37 5.58
CA ILE A 78 -0.59 2.89 5.69
C ILE A 78 0.06 3.49 6.93
N ARG A 79 0.49 2.63 7.86
CA ARG A 79 1.35 3.01 8.97
C ARG A 79 2.80 2.95 8.53
N TYR A 80 3.50 4.07 8.71
CA TYR A 80 4.94 4.14 8.56
C TYR A 80 5.62 4.26 9.92
N THR A 81 6.65 3.46 10.14
CA THR A 81 7.51 3.51 11.33
C THR A 81 8.98 3.53 10.88
N PRO A 82 9.73 4.62 11.11
CA PRO A 82 11.14 4.68 10.74
C PRO A 82 12.00 3.70 11.53
N ASP A 83 13.14 3.32 10.97
CA ASP A 83 14.17 2.59 11.69
C ASP A 83 14.55 3.34 12.98
N PRO A 84 14.83 2.61 14.07
CA PRO A 84 15.26 3.23 15.32
C PRO A 84 16.44 4.19 15.11
N ASN A 85 16.33 5.39 15.65
CA ASN A 85 17.30 6.47 15.54
C ASN A 85 17.56 7.03 14.14
N TRP A 86 16.77 6.67 13.13
CA TRP A 86 16.92 7.20 11.79
C TRP A 86 16.15 8.50 11.57
N SER A 87 16.74 9.41 10.79
CA SER A 87 16.08 10.63 10.32
C SER A 87 16.55 10.96 8.91
N GLY A 88 15.65 11.42 8.05
CA GLY A 88 15.92 11.62 6.64
C GLY A 88 14.64 11.68 5.81
N ILE A 89 14.77 11.52 4.50
CA ILE A 89 13.63 11.33 3.61
C ILE A 89 13.62 9.86 3.21
N ASP A 90 12.47 9.21 3.41
CA ASP A 90 12.22 7.85 2.98
C ASP A 90 11.08 7.82 1.97
N THR A 91 11.03 6.76 1.17
CA THR A 91 10.03 6.59 0.13
C THR A 91 9.62 5.14 0.00
N PHE A 92 8.33 4.93 -0.25
CA PHE A 92 7.78 3.65 -0.66
C PHE A 92 6.67 3.87 -1.69
N THR A 93 6.23 2.81 -2.34
CA THR A 93 5.09 2.82 -3.26
C THR A 93 3.95 2.00 -2.72
N TYR A 94 2.73 2.38 -3.10
CA TYR A 94 1.53 1.56 -2.92
C TYR A 94 0.87 1.31 -4.28
N SER A 95 0.11 0.23 -4.35
CA SER A 95 -0.72 -0.12 -5.49
C SER A 95 -2.19 -0.12 -5.11
N VAL A 96 -3.07 0.02 -6.09
CA VAL A 96 -4.51 0.13 -5.87
C VAL A 96 -5.24 -0.75 -6.88
N PRO A 97 -5.99 -1.80 -6.47
CA PRO A 97 -6.84 -2.56 -7.38
C PRO A 97 -7.88 -1.66 -8.06
N LEU A 98 -8.15 -1.94 -9.34
CA LEU A 98 -9.03 -1.13 -10.19
C LEU A 98 -10.52 -1.38 -9.91
N ASN A 99 -10.86 -2.54 -9.36
CA ASN A 99 -12.22 -2.96 -9.07
C ASN A 99 -12.25 -3.87 -7.84
N ASP A 100 -13.47 -4.22 -7.42
CA ASP A 100 -13.69 -4.98 -6.20
C ASP A 100 -13.53 -6.51 -6.41
N GLU A 101 -13.26 -6.97 -7.63
CA GLU A 101 -13.35 -8.38 -8.04
C GLU A 101 -12.28 -9.28 -7.41
N ASN A 102 -11.12 -8.73 -7.05
CA ASN A 102 -9.99 -9.48 -6.50
C ASN A 102 -9.59 -9.01 -5.10
N ILE A 103 -10.50 -8.35 -4.37
CA ILE A 103 -10.19 -7.87 -3.01
C ILE A 103 -10.01 -9.06 -2.07
N ASP A 104 -10.91 -10.04 -2.12
CA ASP A 104 -10.88 -11.21 -1.24
C ASP A 104 -9.71 -12.17 -1.58
N LYS A 105 -9.03 -11.91 -2.72
CA LYS A 105 -7.82 -12.63 -3.14
C LYS A 105 -6.54 -12.01 -2.58
N PHE A 106 -6.57 -10.79 -2.04
CA PHE A 106 -5.38 -10.07 -1.62
C PHE A 106 -5.06 -10.31 -0.14
N CYS A 107 -3.94 -10.98 0.13
CA CYS A 107 -3.43 -11.08 1.49
C CYS A 107 -2.62 -9.84 1.83
N ILE A 108 -3.08 -9.10 2.82
CA ILE A 108 -2.44 -7.86 3.27
C ILE A 108 -1.06 -8.10 3.90
N ASP A 109 -0.86 -9.26 4.52
CA ASP A 109 0.33 -9.59 5.29
C ASP A 109 1.49 -9.98 4.37
N THR A 110 1.21 -10.71 3.29
CA THR A 110 2.21 -11.06 2.26
C THR A 110 2.31 -10.01 1.17
N GLY A 111 1.24 -9.25 0.94
CA GLY A 111 1.14 -8.34 -0.20
C GLY A 111 0.98 -9.09 -1.53
N HIS A 112 0.57 -10.36 -1.50
CA HIS A 112 0.35 -11.20 -2.67
C HIS A 112 -1.14 -11.45 -2.91
N TYR A 113 -1.48 -11.92 -4.10
CA TYR A 113 -2.82 -12.39 -4.44
C TYR A 113 -2.86 -13.91 -4.52
N TYR A 114 -4.00 -14.50 -4.19
CA TYR A 114 -4.18 -15.95 -4.16
C TYR A 114 -5.42 -16.34 -4.95
N ASP A 115 -5.37 -17.49 -5.61
CA ASP A 115 -6.50 -18.06 -6.34
C ASP A 115 -6.48 -19.58 -6.21
N PHE A 116 -7.65 -20.21 -6.37
CA PHE A 116 -7.76 -21.67 -6.42
C PHE A 116 -8.23 -22.11 -7.80
N VAL A 117 -7.51 -23.05 -8.39
CA VAL A 117 -7.88 -23.66 -9.67
C VAL A 117 -8.31 -25.09 -9.40
N SER A 118 -9.62 -25.33 -9.51
CA SER A 118 -10.19 -26.66 -9.32
C SER A 118 -10.00 -27.56 -10.55
N GLY A 119 -9.86 -28.86 -10.28
CA GLY A 119 -9.70 -29.91 -11.28
C GLY A 119 -8.67 -30.94 -10.85
N THR A 120 -8.58 -32.02 -11.62
CA THR A 120 -7.61 -33.10 -11.37
C THR A 120 -6.33 -32.84 -12.16
N PHE A 121 -5.22 -32.72 -11.46
CA PHE A 121 -3.89 -32.45 -12.04
C PHE A 121 -2.84 -33.28 -11.32
N THR A 122 -1.79 -33.68 -12.04
CA THR A 122 -0.53 -34.04 -11.37
C THR A 122 0.09 -32.79 -10.74
N TRP A 123 0.95 -32.95 -9.74
CA TRP A 123 1.70 -31.82 -9.18
C TRP A 123 2.51 -31.09 -10.26
N GLY A 124 3.14 -31.83 -11.17
CA GLY A 124 3.89 -31.28 -12.30
C GLY A 124 3.02 -30.43 -13.24
N ASP A 125 1.84 -30.92 -13.61
CA ASP A 125 0.88 -30.16 -14.43
C ASP A 125 0.38 -28.91 -13.71
N ALA A 126 0.05 -29.03 -12.41
CA ALA A 126 -0.36 -27.90 -11.58
C ALA A 126 0.72 -26.82 -11.52
N ASN A 127 1.98 -27.20 -11.34
CA ASN A 127 3.12 -26.29 -11.33
C ASN A 127 3.28 -25.55 -12.68
N VAL A 128 3.25 -26.29 -13.80
CA VAL A 128 3.31 -25.70 -15.14
C VAL A 128 2.14 -24.74 -15.36
N ASN A 129 0.92 -25.15 -15.01
CA ASN A 129 -0.27 -24.34 -15.22
C ASN A 129 -0.27 -23.09 -14.35
N ALA A 130 0.09 -23.18 -13.08
CA ALA A 130 0.23 -22.03 -12.18
C ALA A 130 1.24 -21.01 -12.74
N SER A 131 2.41 -21.48 -13.22
CA SER A 131 3.45 -20.62 -13.80
C SER A 131 3.03 -19.88 -15.08
N ALA A 132 2.01 -20.39 -15.78
CA ALA A 132 1.47 -19.79 -16.99
C ALA A 132 0.45 -18.67 -16.71
N LEU A 133 -0.11 -18.63 -15.50
CA LEU A 133 -1.10 -17.64 -15.11
C LEU A 133 -0.48 -16.27 -14.82
N SER A 134 -1.32 -15.24 -14.88
CA SER A 134 -0.94 -13.91 -14.44
C SER A 134 -2.14 -13.11 -13.95
N LEU A 135 -1.95 -12.37 -12.86
CA LEU A 135 -2.95 -11.46 -12.31
C LEU A 135 -2.33 -10.07 -12.17
N TYR A 136 -2.94 -9.06 -12.80
CA TYR A 136 -2.39 -7.70 -12.84
C TYR A 136 -0.92 -7.60 -13.29
N GLY A 137 -0.48 -8.46 -14.21
CA GLY A 137 0.92 -8.52 -14.66
C GLY A 137 1.89 -9.19 -13.68
N LEU A 138 1.40 -9.67 -12.54
CA LEU A 138 2.14 -10.53 -11.60
C LEU A 138 2.06 -11.98 -12.08
N LYS A 139 3.18 -12.70 -12.05
CA LYS A 139 3.24 -14.10 -12.46
C LYS A 139 2.73 -15.02 -11.36
N GLY A 140 1.93 -16.02 -11.76
CA GLY A 140 1.44 -17.07 -10.88
C GLY A 140 2.51 -18.12 -10.61
N TYR A 141 2.39 -18.80 -9.49
CA TYR A 141 3.16 -19.99 -9.11
C TYR A 141 2.36 -20.80 -8.08
N LEU A 142 2.69 -22.08 -7.88
CA LEU A 142 2.06 -22.83 -6.78
C LEU A 142 2.43 -22.17 -5.45
N VAL A 143 1.44 -22.00 -4.58
CA VAL A 143 1.57 -21.26 -3.33
C VAL A 143 2.74 -21.73 -2.48
N THR A 144 3.42 -20.78 -1.85
CA THR A 144 4.46 -21.01 -0.86
C THR A 144 4.02 -20.39 0.45
N ILE A 145 3.85 -21.17 1.51
CA ILE A 145 3.25 -20.69 2.76
C ILE A 145 4.32 -20.49 3.82
N THR A 146 4.64 -19.24 4.12
CA THR A 146 5.79 -18.84 4.93
C THR A 146 5.44 -18.32 6.32
N SER A 147 4.14 -18.15 6.62
CA SER A 147 3.68 -17.71 7.93
C SER A 147 2.33 -18.32 8.31
N GLN A 148 1.99 -18.19 9.60
CA GLN A 148 0.68 -18.59 10.10
C GLN A 148 -0.43 -17.72 9.50
N GLU A 149 -0.20 -16.41 9.42
CA GLU A 149 -1.16 -15.44 8.90
C GLU A 149 -1.51 -15.71 7.43
N GLU A 150 -0.52 -16.13 6.64
CA GLU A 150 -0.75 -16.54 5.24
C GLU A 150 -1.59 -17.82 5.14
N ASN A 151 -1.29 -18.82 5.97
CA ASN A 151 -2.08 -20.06 6.01
C ASN A 151 -3.53 -19.79 6.44
N GLU A 152 -3.71 -18.95 7.47
CA GLU A 152 -5.03 -18.52 7.95
C GLU A 152 -5.77 -17.73 6.88
N PHE A 153 -5.11 -16.86 6.12
CA PHE A 153 -5.72 -16.13 5.01
C PHE A 153 -6.37 -17.07 3.98
N ILE A 154 -5.68 -18.15 3.59
CA ILE A 154 -6.21 -19.14 2.62
C ILE A 154 -7.48 -19.81 3.15
N VAL A 155 -7.50 -20.18 4.44
CA VAL A 155 -8.62 -20.86 5.10
C VAL A 155 -9.79 -19.89 5.33
N GLU A 156 -9.52 -18.70 5.87
CA GLU A 156 -10.55 -17.72 6.23
C GLU A 156 -11.25 -17.10 5.01
N ASN A 157 -10.58 -17.05 3.85
CA ASN A 157 -11.19 -16.65 2.58
C ASN A 157 -11.80 -17.82 1.80
N GLU A 158 -11.85 -19.03 2.39
CA GLU A 158 -12.46 -20.22 1.81
C GLU A 158 -11.95 -20.50 0.38
N LEU A 159 -10.65 -20.27 0.12
CA LEU A 159 -10.09 -20.42 -1.22
C LEU A 159 -10.15 -21.87 -1.70
N VAL A 160 -9.89 -22.82 -0.80
CA VAL A 160 -10.10 -24.25 -1.00
C VAL A 160 -11.46 -24.60 -0.38
N SER A 161 -12.36 -25.19 -1.16
CA SER A 161 -13.72 -25.47 -0.70
C SER A 161 -13.74 -26.54 0.40
N GLU A 162 -14.79 -26.58 1.21
CA GLU A 162 -14.95 -27.63 2.23
C GLU A 162 -14.82 -29.02 1.60
N GLU A 163 -14.02 -29.89 2.23
CA GLU A 163 -13.66 -31.25 1.78
C GLU A 163 -12.66 -31.33 0.60
N ASP A 164 -12.28 -30.20 -0.02
CA ASP A 164 -11.30 -30.20 -1.10
C ASP A 164 -9.85 -30.16 -0.55
N SER A 165 -8.90 -30.60 -1.38
CA SER A 165 -7.47 -30.38 -1.20
C SER A 165 -6.81 -29.73 -2.42
N ALA A 166 -5.60 -29.21 -2.25
CA ALA A 166 -4.91 -28.47 -3.30
C ALA A 166 -3.40 -28.70 -3.30
N TRP A 167 -2.80 -28.78 -4.50
CA TRP A 167 -1.35 -28.74 -4.63
C TRP A 167 -0.76 -27.40 -4.19
N MET A 168 0.41 -27.48 -3.54
CA MET A 168 1.25 -26.34 -3.15
C MET A 168 2.69 -26.50 -3.66
N GLY A 169 3.49 -25.44 -3.55
CA GLY A 169 4.86 -25.37 -4.07
C GLY A 169 5.92 -26.17 -3.32
N ALA A 170 5.53 -27.08 -2.42
CA ALA A 170 6.42 -27.85 -1.56
C ALA A 170 6.74 -29.22 -2.15
N THR A 171 7.99 -29.66 -2.05
CA THR A 171 8.40 -31.02 -2.39
C THR A 171 9.69 -31.43 -1.66
N ASP A 172 9.85 -32.73 -1.42
CA ASP A 172 11.12 -33.36 -1.03
C ASP A 172 11.67 -34.31 -2.11
N ASP A 173 11.09 -34.30 -3.32
CA ASP A 173 11.50 -35.19 -4.42
C ASP A 173 12.98 -34.93 -4.79
N PRO A 174 13.88 -35.93 -4.65
CA PRO A 174 15.30 -35.76 -4.93
C PRO A 174 15.60 -35.42 -6.40
N LEU A 175 14.67 -35.71 -7.33
CA LEU A 175 14.82 -35.31 -8.74
C LEU A 175 14.59 -33.81 -8.95
N VAL A 176 13.86 -33.16 -8.04
CA VAL A 176 13.58 -31.72 -8.07
C VAL A 176 14.55 -30.96 -7.18
N THR A 177 14.86 -31.48 -6.00
CA THR A 177 15.62 -30.78 -4.95
C THR A 177 17.13 -31.03 -5.00
N ASP A 178 17.58 -32.10 -5.67
CA ASP A 178 18.97 -32.64 -5.57
C ASP A 178 19.38 -32.94 -4.12
N ASP A 179 18.41 -33.27 -3.27
CA ASP A 179 18.56 -33.57 -1.85
C ASP A 179 17.85 -34.89 -1.50
N THR A 180 18.55 -35.79 -0.81
CA THR A 180 18.03 -37.11 -0.43
C THR A 180 17.77 -37.24 1.07
N ASP A 181 17.95 -36.17 1.85
CA ASP A 181 17.96 -36.20 3.32
C ASP A 181 16.60 -35.81 3.94
N ASP A 182 15.47 -36.22 3.33
CA ASP A 182 14.09 -35.93 3.81
C ASP A 182 13.88 -34.42 4.14
N ASN A 183 14.52 -33.55 3.35
CA ASN A 183 14.38 -32.09 3.44
C ASN A 183 13.31 -31.61 2.46
N TRP A 184 12.38 -30.81 2.98
CA TRP A 184 11.30 -30.22 2.20
C TRP A 184 11.66 -28.78 1.78
N TYR A 185 11.45 -28.50 0.50
CA TYR A 185 11.78 -27.24 -0.13
C TYR A 185 10.55 -26.58 -0.73
N TRP A 186 10.50 -25.26 -0.65
CA TRP A 186 9.72 -24.47 -1.62
C TRP A 186 10.49 -24.47 -2.94
N VAL A 187 9.85 -24.91 -4.02
CA VAL A 187 10.49 -25.01 -5.36
C VAL A 187 9.84 -24.09 -6.39
N THR A 188 8.85 -23.32 -5.98
CA THR A 188 8.12 -22.34 -6.78
C THR A 188 8.24 -20.95 -6.17
N GLY A 189 7.78 -19.93 -6.89
CA GLY A 189 7.69 -18.57 -6.38
C GLY A 189 9.03 -17.89 -6.06
N PRO A 190 8.98 -16.75 -5.35
CA PRO A 190 10.14 -16.04 -4.82
C PRO A 190 11.00 -16.88 -3.85
N GLU A 191 10.38 -17.86 -3.20
CA GLU A 191 10.95 -18.76 -2.20
C GLU A 191 11.64 -19.99 -2.82
N ALA A 192 11.64 -20.13 -4.14
CA ALA A 192 12.20 -21.29 -4.84
C ALA A 192 13.66 -21.58 -4.40
N GLY A 193 13.91 -22.81 -3.97
CA GLY A 193 15.19 -23.30 -3.46
C GLY A 193 15.38 -23.09 -1.95
N THR A 194 14.37 -22.61 -1.23
CA THR A 194 14.45 -22.46 0.24
C THR A 194 13.98 -23.72 0.95
N LYS A 195 14.81 -24.21 1.88
CA LYS A 195 14.43 -25.29 2.80
C LYS A 195 13.55 -24.72 3.91
N PHE A 196 12.35 -25.28 4.10
CA PHE A 196 11.43 -24.85 5.17
C PHE A 196 11.20 -25.91 6.24
N PHE A 197 11.43 -27.19 5.94
CA PHE A 197 11.20 -28.29 6.88
C PHE A 197 12.17 -29.45 6.67
N TYR A 198 12.48 -30.17 7.74
CA TYR A 198 13.21 -31.44 7.72
C TYR A 198 12.47 -32.47 8.57
N GLY A 199 12.13 -33.61 7.98
CA GLY A 199 11.51 -34.71 8.71
C GLY A 199 10.63 -35.61 7.87
N ARG A 200 10.36 -36.79 8.43
CA ARG A 200 9.37 -37.76 7.98
C ARG A 200 8.83 -38.52 9.18
N TYR A 201 7.55 -38.41 9.43
CA TYR A 201 6.85 -39.11 10.49
C TYR A 201 6.96 -40.65 10.32
N PRO A 202 7.00 -41.42 11.43
CA PRO A 202 7.26 -41.02 12.81
C PRO A 202 8.77 -40.96 13.13
N ASN A 203 9.66 -41.18 12.15
CA ASN A 203 11.01 -41.67 12.41
C ASN A 203 12.13 -40.64 12.21
N ILE A 204 11.89 -39.53 11.52
CA ILE A 204 12.89 -38.55 11.08
C ILE A 204 12.39 -37.14 11.37
N GLY A 205 13.23 -36.26 11.92
CA GLY A 205 12.81 -34.92 12.34
C GLY A 205 11.77 -34.96 13.49
N PRO A 206 10.86 -33.98 13.64
CA PRO A 206 10.66 -32.81 12.78
C PRO A 206 11.47 -31.58 13.21
N GLU A 207 12.01 -30.85 12.24
CA GLU A 207 12.54 -29.49 12.41
C GLU A 207 11.88 -28.55 11.41
N CYS A 208 11.24 -27.50 11.91
CA CYS A 208 10.54 -26.49 11.12
C CYS A 208 11.34 -25.19 11.13
N TYR A 209 11.78 -24.72 9.96
CA TYR A 209 12.72 -23.59 9.86
C TYR A 209 12.04 -22.24 9.63
N ILE A 210 10.90 -22.23 8.95
CA ILE A 210 10.15 -21.00 8.60
C ILE A 210 8.73 -21.12 9.18
N TYR A 211 7.87 -21.84 8.48
CA TYR A 211 6.52 -22.18 8.88
C TYR A 211 6.18 -23.56 8.30
N CYS A 212 5.39 -24.32 9.05
CA CYS A 212 4.93 -25.62 8.64
C CYS A 212 3.62 -25.92 9.36
N ASN A 213 2.65 -26.47 8.63
CA ASN A 213 1.35 -26.83 9.19
C ASN A 213 0.94 -28.26 8.83
N TRP A 214 1.89 -29.19 8.85
CA TRP A 214 1.65 -30.61 8.61
C TRP A 214 0.53 -31.16 9.52
N ALA A 215 -0.35 -31.98 8.94
CA ALA A 215 -1.37 -32.69 9.68
C ALA A 215 -0.75 -33.67 10.68
N THR A 216 -1.55 -34.13 11.64
CA THR A 216 -1.06 -35.11 12.63
C THR A 216 -0.69 -36.42 11.93
N GLY A 217 0.60 -36.73 11.93
CA GLY A 217 1.13 -37.90 11.25
C GLY A 217 1.92 -37.57 9.99
N GLU A 218 1.98 -36.30 9.58
CA GLU A 218 2.61 -35.88 8.32
C GLU A 218 3.92 -35.08 8.51
N PRO A 219 4.78 -35.01 7.49
CA PRO A 219 4.74 -35.81 6.26
C PRO A 219 5.17 -37.26 6.54
N ASN A 220 4.50 -38.26 5.98
CA ASN A 220 4.70 -39.67 6.34
C ASN A 220 5.44 -40.49 5.27
N GLY A 221 5.52 -39.98 4.04
CA GLY A 221 6.18 -40.60 2.90
C GLY A 221 5.55 -41.94 2.54
N SER A 222 4.21 -42.05 2.50
CA SER A 222 3.51 -43.33 2.35
C SER A 222 3.98 -44.03 1.08
N GLY A 223 4.26 -45.33 1.19
CA GLY A 223 4.80 -46.11 0.07
C GLY A 223 6.21 -45.72 -0.40
N GLY A 224 6.82 -44.68 0.18
CA GLY A 224 8.10 -44.12 -0.27
C GLY A 224 8.01 -43.28 -1.54
N GLU A 225 6.81 -42.86 -1.93
CA GLU A 225 6.54 -42.15 -3.19
C GLU A 225 5.84 -40.79 -2.97
N GLU A 226 5.42 -40.49 -1.74
CA GLU A 226 4.79 -39.20 -1.38
C GLU A 226 5.86 -38.14 -1.16
N SER A 227 6.01 -37.27 -2.16
CA SER A 227 7.06 -36.25 -2.18
C SER A 227 6.58 -34.85 -2.52
N TYR A 228 5.27 -34.63 -2.61
CA TYR A 228 4.68 -33.36 -3.03
C TYR A 228 3.68 -32.86 -1.99
N GLY A 229 3.75 -31.57 -1.67
CA GLY A 229 2.90 -30.98 -0.65
C GLY A 229 1.47 -30.76 -1.13
N GLU A 230 0.53 -31.15 -0.29
CA GLU A 230 -0.92 -31.00 -0.45
C GLU A 230 -1.48 -30.18 0.72
N PHE A 231 -2.33 -29.21 0.42
CA PHE A 231 -3.02 -28.35 1.37
C PHE A 231 -4.47 -28.81 1.52
N TYR A 232 -4.92 -29.11 2.73
CA TYR A 232 -6.33 -29.38 3.01
C TYR A 232 -7.10 -28.10 3.31
N PHE A 233 -8.40 -28.08 2.99
CA PHE A 233 -9.32 -26.97 3.37
C PHE A 233 -9.23 -26.54 4.84
N SER A 234 -8.86 -27.48 5.74
CA SER A 234 -8.66 -27.23 7.17
C SER A 234 -7.43 -26.37 7.51
N GLY A 235 -6.56 -26.12 6.54
CA GLY A 235 -5.29 -25.44 6.70
C GLY A 235 -4.11 -26.36 6.97
N PHE A 236 -4.35 -27.64 7.31
CA PHE A 236 -3.28 -28.61 7.54
C PHE A 236 -2.74 -29.20 6.23
N TRP A 237 -1.50 -29.65 6.25
CA TRP A 237 -0.78 -30.13 5.07
C TRP A 237 -0.56 -31.64 5.10
N ASN A 238 -0.44 -32.23 3.92
CA ASN A 238 -0.15 -33.63 3.69
C ASN A 238 0.93 -33.76 2.61
N ASP A 239 1.67 -34.86 2.62
CA ASP A 239 2.49 -35.26 1.48
C ASP A 239 1.75 -36.29 0.63
N ALA A 240 1.88 -36.16 -0.69
CA ALA A 240 1.18 -37.02 -1.64
C ALA A 240 2.09 -37.38 -2.82
N VAL A 241 1.70 -38.44 -3.53
CA VAL A 241 2.34 -38.88 -4.78
C VAL A 241 2.03 -37.90 -5.92
N GLU A 242 2.89 -37.79 -6.92
CA GLU A 242 2.77 -36.78 -7.99
C GLU A 242 1.40 -36.79 -8.70
N ASP A 243 0.82 -37.97 -8.89
CA ASP A 243 -0.42 -38.23 -9.61
C ASP A 243 -1.60 -38.59 -8.67
N HIS A 244 -1.58 -38.07 -7.44
CA HIS A 244 -2.64 -38.31 -6.46
C HIS A 244 -4.00 -37.82 -6.97
N GLU A 245 -4.85 -38.77 -7.40
CA GLU A 245 -6.15 -38.46 -8.04
C GLU A 245 -7.18 -37.83 -7.09
N ALA A 246 -6.94 -37.85 -5.78
CA ALA A 246 -7.83 -37.27 -4.78
C ALA A 246 -7.56 -35.77 -4.51
N THR A 247 -6.57 -35.17 -5.16
CA THR A 247 -6.32 -33.74 -5.06
C THR A 247 -7.23 -32.94 -5.99
N ASP A 248 -8.02 -32.02 -5.44
CA ASP A 248 -9.13 -31.33 -6.11
C ASP A 248 -8.74 -30.06 -6.87
N GLY A 249 -7.47 -29.67 -6.81
CA GLY A 249 -6.97 -28.50 -7.52
C GLY A 249 -5.58 -28.06 -7.10
N TYR A 250 -5.30 -26.78 -7.26
CA TYR A 250 -4.05 -26.16 -6.80
C TYR A 250 -4.26 -24.69 -6.42
N ILE A 251 -3.49 -24.23 -5.43
CA ILE A 251 -3.51 -22.83 -5.01
C ILE A 251 -2.41 -22.09 -5.79
N VAL A 252 -2.79 -20.98 -6.40
CA VAL A 252 -1.90 -20.09 -7.14
C VAL A 252 -1.67 -18.84 -6.32
N GLU A 253 -0.41 -18.47 -6.18
CA GLU A 253 0.02 -17.23 -5.57
C GLU A 253 0.61 -16.29 -6.64
N TYR A 254 0.36 -15.00 -6.50
CA TYR A 254 0.82 -13.96 -7.43
C TYR A 254 1.47 -12.80 -6.67
N GLY A 255 2.74 -12.54 -6.99
CA GLY A 255 3.50 -11.44 -6.40
C GLY A 255 4.93 -11.85 -6.03
N GLY A 256 5.79 -10.86 -5.81
CA GLY A 256 7.17 -11.06 -5.32
C GLY A 256 8.18 -11.56 -6.36
N MET A 257 7.77 -11.91 -7.58
CA MET A 257 8.70 -12.48 -8.56
C MET A 257 9.66 -11.42 -9.11
N PRO A 258 10.96 -11.73 -9.35
CA PRO A 258 11.98 -10.75 -9.76
C PRO A 258 11.68 -9.95 -11.04
N ASN A 259 10.75 -10.41 -11.88
CA ASN A 259 10.37 -9.78 -13.14
C ASN A 259 8.89 -9.40 -13.20
N ASP A 260 8.20 -9.37 -12.06
CA ASP A 260 6.82 -8.89 -12.01
C ASP A 260 6.74 -7.42 -12.44
N VAL A 261 5.81 -7.13 -13.34
CA VAL A 261 5.51 -5.76 -13.77
C VAL A 261 4.03 -5.53 -13.51
N SER A 262 3.74 -5.06 -12.30
CA SER A 262 2.37 -4.75 -11.89
C SER A 262 1.72 -3.75 -12.84
N THR A 263 0.51 -4.08 -13.28
CA THR A 263 -0.36 -3.20 -14.08
C THR A 263 -1.30 -2.38 -13.21
N LEU A 264 -1.22 -2.51 -11.88
CA LEU A 264 -2.06 -1.75 -10.97
C LEU A 264 -1.69 -0.26 -11.00
N PRO A 265 -2.67 0.64 -10.85
CA PRO A 265 -2.44 2.00 -10.39
C PRO A 265 -1.45 2.03 -9.24
N THR A 266 -0.42 2.87 -9.35
CA THR A 266 0.63 2.98 -8.34
C THR A 266 1.03 4.43 -8.11
N ALA A 267 1.31 4.76 -6.86
CA ALA A 267 1.85 6.05 -6.48
C ALA A 267 2.93 5.92 -5.39
N THR A 268 3.75 6.97 -5.29
CA THR A 268 4.84 7.06 -4.32
C THR A 268 4.39 7.85 -3.11
N VAL A 269 4.71 7.33 -1.92
CA VAL A 269 4.64 8.05 -0.65
C VAL A 269 6.03 8.54 -0.28
N THR A 270 6.17 9.82 0.04
CA THR A 270 7.41 10.42 0.57
C THR A 270 7.26 10.78 2.04
N VAL A 271 8.04 10.17 2.92
CA VAL A 271 8.02 10.46 4.37
C VAL A 271 9.26 11.24 4.76
N ALA A 272 9.09 12.40 5.37
CA ALA A 272 10.18 13.15 5.99
C ALA A 272 10.24 12.82 7.49
N VAL A 273 11.28 12.10 7.90
CA VAL A 273 11.55 11.71 9.28
C VAL A 273 12.46 12.73 9.95
N LEU A 274 11.94 13.40 10.96
CA LEU A 274 12.60 14.51 11.62
C LEU A 274 13.42 14.02 12.81
N ASN A 275 14.64 14.51 12.95
CA ASN A 275 15.45 14.23 14.14
C ASN A 275 14.81 14.92 15.36
N ASN A 276 14.55 14.17 16.44
CA ASN A 276 13.93 14.62 17.72
C ASN A 276 14.67 15.75 18.45
N SER A 277 15.66 16.38 17.81
CA SER A 277 16.27 17.61 18.27
C SER A 277 15.21 18.68 18.54
N LYS A 278 15.14 19.11 19.81
CA LYS A 278 14.46 20.30 20.31
C LYS A 278 15.00 21.60 19.68
N LEU A 279 15.03 21.72 18.36
CA LEU A 279 15.33 22.98 17.68
C LEU A 279 14.06 23.83 17.68
N ALA A 280 14.12 25.02 18.31
CA ALA A 280 13.00 25.94 18.54
C ALA A 280 12.13 26.21 17.30
N ILE A 281 12.73 26.14 16.10
CA ILE A 281 12.08 26.27 14.80
C ILE A 281 10.94 25.24 14.61
N HIS A 282 11.01 24.05 15.21
CA HIS A 282 10.01 22.98 15.05
C HIS A 282 8.81 23.15 15.98
N ALA A 283 9.05 23.54 17.24
CA ALA A 283 7.97 23.95 18.13
C ALA A 283 7.25 25.18 17.57
N GLU A 284 8.01 26.11 16.99
CA GLU A 284 7.47 27.29 16.32
C GLU A 284 6.69 26.95 15.05
N LEU A 285 7.15 26.04 14.20
CA LEU A 285 6.42 25.62 12.98
C LEU A 285 5.14 24.84 13.31
N LYS A 286 5.19 23.92 14.27
CA LYS A 286 4.01 23.19 14.74
C LYS A 286 3.02 24.11 15.46
N SER A 287 3.53 25.02 16.30
CA SER A 287 2.74 26.10 16.91
C SER A 287 2.15 27.02 15.84
N ALA A 288 2.90 27.37 14.80
CA ALA A 288 2.46 28.21 13.70
C ALA A 288 1.37 27.54 12.86
N TYR A 289 1.47 26.23 12.60
CA TYR A 289 0.42 25.43 11.97
C TYR A 289 -0.85 25.42 12.83
N ASN A 290 -0.73 25.04 14.11
CA ASN A 290 -1.87 24.96 15.03
C ASN A 290 -2.55 26.33 15.23
N ASN A 291 -1.77 27.40 15.41
CA ASN A 291 -2.30 28.76 15.55
C ASN A 291 -3.00 29.23 14.28
N ARG A 292 -2.42 29.00 13.09
CA ARG A 292 -3.05 29.35 11.81
C ARG A 292 -4.33 28.56 11.57
N LEU A 293 -4.34 27.26 11.87
CA LEU A 293 -5.54 26.43 11.74
C LEU A 293 -6.65 26.94 12.66
N LYS A 294 -6.32 27.30 13.91
CA LYS A 294 -7.27 27.92 14.85
C LYS A 294 -7.81 29.26 14.33
N THR A 295 -6.95 30.12 13.78
CA THR A 295 -7.38 31.40 13.18
C THR A 295 -8.30 31.18 11.99
N VAL A 296 -7.94 30.27 11.09
CA VAL A 296 -8.74 29.94 9.91
C VAL A 296 -10.12 29.39 10.30
N ASN A 297 -10.18 28.45 11.25
CA ASN A 297 -11.46 27.94 11.77
C ASN A 297 -12.30 29.06 12.40
N SER A 298 -11.68 29.96 13.18
CA SER A 298 -12.37 31.11 13.77
C SER A 298 -12.94 32.07 12.72
N LEU A 299 -12.19 32.35 11.65
CA LEU A 299 -12.66 33.17 10.54
C LEU A 299 -13.82 32.51 9.80
N GLN A 300 -13.76 31.20 9.54
CA GLN A 300 -14.89 30.45 8.97
C GLN A 300 -16.13 30.59 9.84
N THR A 301 -16.03 30.41 11.17
CA THR A 301 -17.17 30.61 12.09
C THR A 301 -17.71 32.04 12.04
N GLN A 302 -16.85 33.05 12.05
CA GLN A 302 -17.27 34.46 11.97
C GLN A 302 -18.02 34.77 10.67
N ILE A 303 -17.51 34.26 9.55
CA ILE A 303 -18.16 34.37 8.24
C ILE A 303 -19.52 33.69 8.29
N LEU A 304 -19.57 32.42 8.70
CA LEU A 304 -20.82 31.65 8.78
C LEU A 304 -21.88 32.35 9.65
N ASN A 305 -21.48 33.04 10.73
CA ASN A 305 -22.40 33.81 11.57
C ASN A 305 -22.96 35.07 10.90
N LYS A 306 -22.17 35.72 10.04
CA LYS A 306 -22.55 36.92 9.28
C LYS A 306 -23.33 36.64 8.01
N LEU A 307 -23.32 35.39 7.53
CA LEU A 307 -24.06 35.02 6.32
C LEU A 307 -25.58 35.20 6.47
N PRO A 308 -26.27 35.54 5.37
CA PRO A 308 -27.72 35.52 5.33
C PRO A 308 -28.27 34.09 5.49
N ALA A 309 -29.55 33.99 5.87
CA ALA A 309 -30.15 32.74 6.35
C ALA A 309 -30.17 31.63 5.28
N ASP A 310 -30.40 32.00 4.02
CA ASP A 310 -30.35 31.15 2.84
C ASP A 310 -28.97 30.49 2.68
N CYS A 311 -27.88 31.25 2.87
CA CYS A 311 -26.51 30.75 2.80
C CYS A 311 -26.13 29.84 3.97
N LYS A 312 -26.65 30.11 5.17
CA LYS A 312 -26.42 29.26 6.35
C LYS A 312 -27.02 27.86 6.16
N GLN A 313 -28.15 27.77 5.46
CA GLN A 313 -28.86 26.51 5.21
C GLN A 313 -28.27 25.73 4.03
N SER A 314 -27.86 26.43 2.97
CA SER A 314 -27.44 25.82 1.71
C SER A 314 -25.91 25.70 1.54
N GLY A 315 -25.13 26.38 2.37
CA GLY A 315 -23.68 26.48 2.24
C GLY A 315 -23.26 27.63 1.30
N VAL A 316 -22.09 28.22 1.59
CA VAL A 316 -21.59 29.46 0.95
C VAL A 316 -21.43 29.31 -0.56
N SER A 317 -20.95 28.15 -1.02
CA SER A 317 -20.69 27.89 -2.44
C SER A 317 -21.92 27.46 -3.24
N SER A 318 -23.10 27.37 -2.62
CA SER A 318 -24.29 26.86 -3.28
C SER A 318 -24.95 27.89 -4.21
N ALA A 319 -25.71 27.40 -5.19
CA ALA A 319 -26.53 28.24 -6.05
C ALA A 319 -27.65 28.97 -5.26
N GLY A 320 -28.11 28.40 -4.15
CA GLY A 320 -29.15 28.96 -3.28
C GLY A 320 -28.66 30.03 -2.29
N CYS A 321 -27.36 30.30 -2.23
CA CYS A 321 -26.78 31.32 -1.36
C CYS A 321 -26.68 32.68 -2.08
N SER A 322 -27.21 33.72 -1.46
CA SER A 322 -27.31 35.10 -1.97
C SER A 322 -26.02 35.94 -1.90
N VAL A 323 -24.90 35.40 -1.40
CA VAL A 323 -23.62 36.12 -1.45
C VAL A 323 -23.10 36.26 -2.88
N PRO A 324 -22.34 37.33 -3.19
CA PRO A 324 -21.75 37.53 -4.52
C PRO A 324 -20.86 36.36 -4.99
N ASP A 325 -20.81 36.11 -6.30
CA ASP A 325 -20.06 34.97 -6.87
C ASP A 325 -18.55 35.01 -6.56
N ASN A 326 -17.96 36.20 -6.43
CA ASN A 326 -16.57 36.34 -6.01
C ASN A 326 -16.35 35.82 -4.58
N VAL A 327 -17.32 36.00 -3.67
CA VAL A 327 -17.29 35.44 -2.31
C VAL A 327 -17.37 33.91 -2.35
N LYS A 328 -18.23 33.35 -3.22
CA LYS A 328 -18.35 31.89 -3.41
C LYS A 328 -17.05 31.26 -3.91
N SER A 329 -16.43 31.90 -4.91
CA SER A 329 -15.16 31.45 -5.48
C SER A 329 -14.03 31.48 -4.46
N MET A 330 -13.91 32.59 -3.72
CA MET A 330 -12.91 32.72 -2.66
C MET A 330 -13.12 31.72 -1.52
N TRP A 331 -14.37 31.45 -1.14
CA TRP A 331 -14.70 30.48 -0.09
C TRP A 331 -14.27 29.07 -0.51
N THR A 332 -14.65 28.66 -1.71
CA THR A 332 -14.26 27.36 -2.29
C THR A 332 -12.74 27.21 -2.34
N GLN A 333 -12.04 28.26 -2.78
CA GLN A 333 -10.57 28.24 -2.85
C GLN A 333 -9.92 28.19 -1.46
N ALA A 334 -10.49 28.88 -0.46
CA ALA A 334 -10.03 28.81 0.91
C ALA A 334 -10.22 27.41 1.51
N GLU A 335 -11.38 26.78 1.28
CA GLU A 335 -11.63 25.40 1.71
C GLU A 335 -10.64 24.43 1.07
N GLN A 336 -10.35 24.58 -0.22
CA GLN A 336 -9.34 23.78 -0.90
C GLN A 336 -7.96 23.91 -0.24
N TYR A 337 -7.52 25.13 0.08
CA TYR A 337 -6.24 25.33 0.79
C TYR A 337 -6.25 24.72 2.20
N ILE A 338 -7.37 24.77 2.93
CA ILE A 338 -7.49 24.14 4.25
C ILE A 338 -7.37 22.62 4.13
N GLN A 339 -8.05 22.03 3.15
CA GLN A 339 -7.97 20.59 2.91
C GLN A 339 -6.56 20.18 2.47
N ASN A 340 -5.94 20.93 1.57
CA ASN A 340 -4.54 20.71 1.17
C ASN A 340 -3.61 20.76 2.38
N ALA A 341 -3.80 21.73 3.29
CA ALA A 341 -2.97 21.85 4.48
C ALA A 341 -3.14 20.67 5.45
N LYS A 342 -4.35 20.12 5.59
CA LYS A 342 -4.61 18.92 6.40
C LYS A 342 -4.03 17.66 5.76
N LYS A 343 -4.03 17.60 4.42
CA LYS A 343 -3.64 16.42 3.63
C LYS A 343 -2.16 16.35 3.27
N THR A 344 -1.45 17.49 3.19
CA THR A 344 -0.14 17.53 2.53
C THR A 344 1.00 16.88 3.31
N GLY A 345 0.88 16.60 4.61
CA GLY A 345 1.96 16.05 5.45
C GLY A 345 3.22 16.93 5.62
N ASN A 346 3.47 17.91 4.75
CA ASN A 346 4.56 18.88 4.81
C ASN A 346 4.13 20.14 5.59
N VAL A 347 4.67 20.33 6.80
CA VAL A 347 4.26 21.44 7.69
C VAL A 347 4.54 22.82 7.09
N ILE A 348 5.60 23.03 6.30
CA ILE A 348 5.90 24.33 5.68
C ILE A 348 4.85 24.64 4.60
N LYS A 349 4.51 23.65 3.77
CA LYS A 349 3.47 23.78 2.75
C LYS A 349 2.09 23.95 3.40
N ALA A 350 1.79 23.18 4.43
CA ALA A 350 0.56 23.29 5.20
C ALA A 350 0.42 24.68 5.83
N VAL A 351 1.49 25.22 6.42
CA VAL A 351 1.53 26.58 6.98
C VAL A 351 1.30 27.64 5.90
N ASN A 352 1.88 27.46 4.70
CA ASN A 352 1.69 28.37 3.57
C ASN A 352 0.27 28.28 2.99
N ASP A 353 -0.31 27.09 2.89
CA ASP A 353 -1.69 26.90 2.42
C ASP A 353 -2.69 27.48 3.44
N LEU A 354 -2.49 27.25 4.74
CA LEU A 354 -3.28 27.93 5.78
C LEU A 354 -3.12 29.45 5.75
N LYS A 355 -1.94 29.98 5.38
CA LYS A 355 -1.74 31.41 5.17
C LYS A 355 -2.61 31.93 4.01
N LYS A 356 -2.61 31.25 2.86
CA LYS A 356 -3.45 31.62 1.71
C LYS A 356 -4.94 31.52 2.03
N ALA A 357 -5.35 30.45 2.73
CA ALA A 357 -6.73 30.29 3.19
C ALA A 357 -7.16 31.46 4.09
N LYS A 358 -6.31 31.83 5.05
CA LYS A 358 -6.55 32.98 5.93
C LYS A 358 -6.75 34.28 5.14
N GLU A 359 -5.87 34.59 4.19
CA GLU A 359 -5.93 35.81 3.38
C GLU A 359 -7.24 35.91 2.56
N LEU A 360 -7.73 34.78 2.04
CA LEU A 360 -9.02 34.72 1.34
C LEU A 360 -10.20 34.94 2.30
N LEU A 361 -10.19 34.29 3.48
CA LEU A 361 -11.25 34.42 4.46
C LEU A 361 -11.33 35.85 5.05
N GLU A 362 -10.21 36.51 5.31
CA GLU A 362 -10.20 37.93 5.75
C GLU A 362 -10.80 38.85 4.68
N GLN A 363 -10.49 38.62 3.41
CA GLN A 363 -11.09 39.37 2.31
C GLN A 363 -12.60 39.11 2.19
N ILE A 364 -13.07 37.87 2.39
CA ILE A 364 -14.50 37.55 2.44
C ILE A 364 -15.17 38.32 3.57
N LEU A 365 -14.60 38.28 4.78
CA LEU A 365 -15.16 38.94 5.96
C LEU A 365 -15.28 40.47 5.80
N SER A 366 -14.45 41.09 4.96
CA SER A 366 -14.56 42.52 4.63
C SER A 366 -15.68 42.85 3.64
N LYS A 367 -16.21 41.84 2.94
CA LYS A 367 -17.23 41.96 1.88
C LYS A 367 -18.63 41.55 2.35
N ILE A 368 -18.76 40.99 3.55
CA ILE A 368 -20.02 40.53 4.16
C ILE A 368 -20.23 41.18 5.54
#